data_AF-A0A8T3MZQ3-F1
#
_entry.id   AF-A0A8T3MZQ3-F1
#
_cell.length_a   1.000
_cell.length_b   1.000
_cell.length_c   1.000
_cell.angle_alpha   90.00
_cell.angle_beta   90.00
_cell.angle_gamma   90.00
#
_symmetry.space_group_name_H-M   'P 1'
#
loop_
_entity.id
_entity.type
_entity.pdbx_description
1 polymer ?
#
loop_
_entity_poly.entity_id
_entity_poly.type
_entity_poly.pdbx_seq_one_letter_code
_entity_poly.pdbx_strand_id
1 'polypeptide(L)'
;MDAGARVFGTLRPALLAAAGLLLIAPSILALPDRSDLVDRSQDHSAQVWTDEVLGALEPNAVVVSWWSYSTPLWYATIVDGRRPDILIIDDRNRLDQNLGDLNQVIERFAATRPVYLIRNGSTELAALAGRFEVSSVGLPHAPNLLRALPVAAARQ
;
A
#
# COMPACT_ATOMS: atom_id res chain seq x y z
N MET A 1 5.84 -56.34 -41.80
CA MET A 1 6.09 -56.14 -40.36
C MET A 1 6.32 -54.65 -40.12
N ASP A 2 5.25 -53.83 -40.03
CA ASP A 2 5.37 -52.36 -39.93
C ASP A 2 4.44 -51.71 -38.91
N ALA A 3 3.66 -52.52 -38.16
CA ALA A 3 2.74 -52.01 -37.15
C ALA A 3 3.45 -51.60 -35.84
N GLY A 4 4.56 -52.26 -35.49
CA GLY A 4 5.26 -52.03 -34.22
C GLY A 4 5.95 -50.67 -34.10
N ALA A 5 6.56 -50.17 -35.18
CA ALA A 5 7.31 -48.92 -35.16
C ALA A 5 6.42 -47.66 -35.01
N ARG A 6 5.19 -47.70 -35.53
CA ARG A 6 4.22 -46.58 -35.41
C ARG A 6 3.64 -46.45 -34.00
N VAL A 7 3.51 -47.57 -33.28
CA VAL A 7 2.97 -47.61 -31.90
C VAL A 7 3.96 -46.97 -30.92
N PHE A 8 5.26 -47.22 -31.06
CA PHE A 8 6.28 -46.59 -30.19
C PHE A 8 6.42 -45.08 -30.41
N GLY A 9 6.18 -44.57 -31.63
CA GLY A 9 6.24 -43.15 -31.95
C GLY A 9 5.09 -42.31 -31.36
N THR A 10 3.93 -42.91 -31.14
CA THR A 10 2.73 -42.24 -30.59
C THR A 10 2.57 -42.38 -29.08
N LEU A 11 3.22 -43.39 -28.45
CA LEU A 11 3.16 -43.60 -27.00
C LEU A 11 3.83 -42.49 -26.19
N ARG A 12 5.00 -42.01 -26.64
CA ARG A 12 5.74 -40.93 -25.95
C ARG A 12 4.97 -39.59 -25.89
N PRO A 13 4.41 -39.06 -27.00
CA PRO A 13 3.61 -37.83 -26.92
C PRO A 13 2.32 -38.03 -26.11
N ALA A 14 1.70 -39.21 -26.15
CA ALA A 14 0.53 -39.52 -25.32
C ALA A 14 0.87 -39.52 -23.83
N LEU A 15 2.01 -40.10 -23.43
CA LEU A 15 2.49 -40.08 -22.05
C LEU A 15 2.83 -38.67 -21.57
N LEU A 16 3.44 -37.84 -22.42
CA LEU A 16 3.73 -36.44 -22.10
C LEU A 16 2.44 -35.62 -21.96
N ALA A 17 1.44 -35.86 -22.82
CA ALA A 17 0.14 -35.21 -22.72
C ALA A 17 -0.58 -35.64 -21.43
N ALA A 18 -0.57 -36.93 -21.09
CA ALA A 18 -1.15 -37.43 -19.84
C ALA A 18 -0.45 -36.85 -18.61
N ALA A 19 0.88 -36.78 -18.60
CA ALA A 19 1.64 -36.15 -17.52
C ALA A 19 1.34 -34.64 -17.41
N GLY A 20 1.24 -33.93 -18.54
CA GLY A 20 0.84 -32.53 -18.57
C GLY A 20 -0.56 -32.29 -18.02
N LEU A 21 -1.53 -33.14 -18.42
CA LEU A 21 -2.90 -33.10 -17.89
C LEU A 21 -2.90 -33.39 -16.38
N LEU A 22 -2.12 -34.37 -15.92
CA LEU A 22 -2.01 -34.70 -14.50
C LEU A 22 -1.47 -33.51 -13.67
N LEU A 23 -0.51 -32.75 -14.22
CA LEU A 23 0.06 -31.58 -13.56
C LEU A 23 -0.88 -30.37 -13.53
N ILE A 24 -1.69 -30.18 -14.58
CA ILE A 24 -2.58 -29.01 -14.71
C ILE A 24 -3.95 -29.28 -14.07
N ALA A 25 -4.44 -30.52 -14.08
CA ALA A 25 -5.77 -30.89 -13.61
C ALA A 25 -6.07 -30.38 -12.18
N PRO A 26 -5.18 -30.49 -11.17
CA PRO A 26 -5.45 -29.94 -9.84
C PRO A 26 -5.67 -28.42 -9.86
N SER A 27 -4.94 -27.69 -10.72
CA SER A 27 -5.10 -26.24 -10.85
C SER A 27 -6.44 -25.87 -11.49
N ILE A 28 -6.85 -26.58 -12.54
CA ILE A 28 -8.14 -26.34 -13.22
C ILE A 28 -9.30 -26.71 -12.30
N LEU A 29 -9.22 -27.87 -11.63
CA LEU A 29 -10.28 -28.34 -10.74
C LEU A 29 -10.47 -27.41 -9.53
N ALA A 30 -9.40 -26.79 -9.04
CA ALA A 30 -9.45 -25.81 -7.94
C ALA A 30 -9.77 -24.38 -8.39
N LEU A 31 -10.02 -24.11 -9.68
CA LEU A 31 -10.29 -22.75 -10.17
C LEU A 31 -11.54 -22.12 -9.54
N PRO A 32 -12.71 -22.78 -9.46
CA PRO A 32 -13.92 -22.18 -8.90
C PRO A 32 -13.75 -21.81 -7.42
N ASP A 33 -13.23 -22.75 -6.62
CA ASP A 33 -12.98 -22.50 -5.20
C ASP A 33 -11.98 -21.35 -5.01
N ARG A 34 -10.92 -21.30 -5.83
CA ARG A 34 -9.96 -20.19 -5.78
C ARG A 34 -10.59 -18.88 -6.19
N SER A 35 -11.40 -18.84 -7.25
CA SER A 35 -12.06 -17.61 -7.70
C SER A 35 -12.95 -17.05 -6.63
N ASP A 36 -13.74 -17.89 -5.95
CA ASP A 36 -14.63 -17.46 -4.87
C ASP A 36 -13.86 -16.96 -3.65
N LEU A 37 -12.72 -17.61 -3.33
CA LEU A 37 -11.86 -17.20 -2.21
C LEU A 37 -11.13 -15.87 -2.44
N VAL A 38 -10.76 -15.58 -3.70
CA VAL A 38 -10.01 -14.36 -4.05
C VAL A 38 -10.90 -13.28 -4.68
N ASP A 39 -12.21 -13.52 -4.79
CA ASP A 39 -13.14 -12.52 -5.29
C ASP A 39 -13.16 -11.32 -4.35
N ARG A 40 -12.59 -10.22 -4.83
CA ARG A 40 -12.57 -8.92 -4.18
C ARG A 40 -13.34 -7.88 -5.01
N SER A 41 -14.25 -8.33 -5.87
CA SER A 41 -15.03 -7.45 -6.75
C SER A 41 -15.87 -6.42 -5.99
N GLN A 42 -16.24 -6.71 -4.74
CA GLN A 42 -16.98 -5.83 -3.84
C GLN A 42 -16.10 -5.21 -2.74
N ASP A 43 -14.78 -5.42 -2.79
CA ASP A 43 -13.85 -4.89 -1.79
C ASP A 43 -13.48 -3.43 -2.12
N HIS A 44 -14.27 -2.52 -1.57
CA HIS A 44 -14.03 -1.07 -1.68
C HIS A 44 -13.16 -0.51 -0.55
N SER A 45 -12.49 -1.35 0.24
CA SER A 45 -11.75 -0.91 1.43
C SER A 45 -10.70 0.16 1.12
N ALA A 46 -9.96 0.02 0.02
CA ALA A 46 -8.96 1.00 -0.40
C ALA A 46 -9.58 2.35 -0.78
N GLN A 47 -10.74 2.34 -1.44
CA GLN A 47 -11.47 3.55 -1.81
C GLN A 47 -12.01 4.25 -0.54
N VAL A 48 -12.68 3.50 0.34
CA VAL A 48 -13.21 4.03 1.60
C VAL A 48 -12.09 4.62 2.46
N TRP A 49 -10.96 3.91 2.61
CA TRP A 49 -9.79 4.39 3.33
C TRP A 49 -9.24 5.69 2.72
N THR A 50 -9.15 5.76 1.39
CA THR A 50 -8.64 6.95 0.68
C THR A 50 -9.56 8.15 0.86
N ASP A 51 -10.88 7.93 0.76
CA ASP A 51 -11.88 8.96 0.93
C ASP A 51 -11.86 9.53 2.35
N GLU A 52 -11.72 8.68 3.37
CA GLU A 52 -11.56 9.11 4.76
C GLU A 52 -10.28 9.90 4.99
N VAL A 53 -9.14 9.42 4.49
CA VAL A 53 -7.87 10.13 4.63
C VAL A 53 -7.96 11.50 3.96
N LEU A 54 -8.36 11.57 2.69
CA LEU A 54 -8.45 12.83 1.96
C LEU A 54 -9.50 13.79 2.55
N GLY A 55 -10.56 13.27 3.16
CA GLY A 55 -11.58 14.07 3.83
C GLY A 55 -11.10 14.66 5.16
N ALA A 56 -10.19 13.98 5.86
CA ALA A 56 -9.69 14.41 7.17
C ALA A 56 -8.50 15.39 7.10
N LEU A 57 -7.72 15.37 6.01
CA LEU A 57 -6.55 16.26 5.86
C LEU A 57 -6.97 17.73 5.74
N GLU A 58 -6.35 18.61 6.53
CA GLU A 58 -6.47 20.06 6.34
C GLU A 58 -5.95 20.49 4.96
N PRO A 59 -6.34 21.70 4.48
CA PRO A 59 -5.81 22.27 3.25
C PRO A 59 -4.28 22.36 3.25
N ASN A 60 -3.67 22.06 2.10
CA ASN A 60 -2.22 22.06 1.89
C ASN A 60 -1.45 21.13 2.86
N ALA A 61 -2.05 20.06 3.37
CA ALA A 61 -1.35 19.11 4.24
C ALA A 61 -0.15 18.43 3.55
N VAL A 62 0.81 17.98 4.36
CA VAL A 62 1.87 17.05 3.97
C VAL A 62 1.58 15.70 4.62
N VAL A 63 1.58 14.64 3.84
CA VAL A 63 1.37 13.27 4.29
C VAL A 63 2.68 12.51 4.15
N VAL A 64 3.27 12.09 5.26
CA VAL A 64 4.45 11.23 5.28
C VAL A 64 4.01 9.79 5.49
N SER A 65 4.19 8.92 4.50
CA SER A 65 3.57 7.58 4.50
C SER A 65 4.55 6.46 4.09
N TRP A 66 4.15 5.21 4.32
CA TRP A 66 4.79 4.07 3.66
C TRP A 66 4.32 3.96 2.19
N TRP A 67 5.17 3.40 1.33
CA TRP A 67 4.91 3.29 -0.11
C TRP A 67 3.56 2.65 -0.46
N SER A 68 3.18 1.58 0.26
CA SER A 68 1.91 0.87 0.01
C SER A 68 0.66 1.76 0.21
N TYR A 69 0.73 2.75 1.10
CA TYR A 69 -0.37 3.69 1.36
C TYR A 69 -0.30 4.95 0.48
N SER A 70 0.88 5.28 -0.06
CA SER A 70 1.02 6.37 -1.02
C SER A 70 0.32 6.05 -2.35
N THR A 71 0.32 4.78 -2.77
CA THR A 71 -0.23 4.39 -4.08
C THR A 71 -1.69 4.80 -4.29
N PRO A 72 -2.64 4.47 -3.40
CA PRO A 72 -4.03 4.91 -3.57
C PRO A 72 -4.18 6.44 -3.44
N LEU A 73 -3.37 7.11 -2.61
CA LEU A 73 -3.38 8.57 -2.49
C LEU A 73 -2.85 9.26 -3.76
N TRP A 74 -1.80 8.71 -4.39
CA TRP A 74 -1.28 9.20 -5.67
C TRP A 74 -2.28 8.97 -6.80
N TYR A 75 -2.96 7.82 -6.82
CA TYR A 75 -4.03 7.60 -7.79
C TYR A 75 -5.11 8.69 -7.64
N ALA A 76 -5.62 8.88 -6.42
CA ALA A 76 -6.64 9.89 -6.18
C ALA A 76 -6.18 11.32 -6.50
N THR A 77 -4.93 11.67 -6.22
CA THR A 77 -4.41 13.04 -6.41
C THR A 77 -3.94 13.33 -7.82
N ILE A 78 -3.24 12.40 -8.46
CA ILE A 78 -2.61 12.58 -9.78
C ILE A 78 -3.55 12.13 -10.89
N VAL A 79 -4.24 11.00 -10.72
CA VAL A 79 -5.11 10.43 -11.77
C VAL A 79 -6.52 11.02 -11.67
N ASP A 80 -7.13 10.99 -10.49
CA ASP A 80 -8.50 11.51 -10.30
C ASP A 80 -8.54 13.04 -10.07
N GLY A 81 -7.39 13.68 -9.88
CA GLY A 81 -7.29 15.14 -9.66
C GLY A 81 -7.86 15.63 -8.33
N ARG A 82 -8.05 14.75 -7.35
CA ARG A 82 -8.63 15.06 -6.04
C ARG A 82 -7.56 15.63 -5.11
N ARG A 83 -7.88 16.67 -4.33
CA ARG A 83 -6.92 17.26 -3.36
C ARG A 83 -5.53 17.55 -3.95
N PRO A 84 -5.40 18.25 -5.09
CA PRO A 84 -4.10 18.56 -5.68
C PRO A 84 -3.24 19.49 -4.80
N ASP A 85 -3.80 20.01 -3.70
CA ASP A 85 -3.13 20.83 -2.70
C ASP A 85 -2.22 20.04 -1.75
N ILE A 86 -2.45 18.73 -1.56
CA ILE A 86 -1.67 17.95 -0.60
C ILE A 86 -0.35 17.47 -1.21
N LEU A 87 0.66 17.30 -0.35
CA LEU A 87 1.95 16.72 -0.73
C LEU A 87 2.10 15.36 -0.05
N ILE A 88 2.31 14.32 -0.85
CA ILE A 88 2.57 12.96 -0.36
C ILE A 88 4.07 12.71 -0.46
N ILE A 89 4.69 12.36 0.68
CA ILE A 89 6.09 11.98 0.79
C ILE A 89 6.13 10.57 1.34
N ASP A 90 6.48 9.62 0.48
CA ASP A 90 6.70 8.25 0.93
C ASP A 90 8.15 8.02 1.37
N ASP A 91 8.43 6.85 1.97
CA ASP A 91 9.79 6.54 2.41
C ASP A 91 10.78 6.45 1.24
N ARG A 92 10.32 6.07 0.03
CA ARG A 92 11.18 6.11 -1.16
C ARG A 92 11.50 7.54 -1.58
N ASN A 93 10.53 8.46 -1.58
CA ASN A 93 10.73 9.88 -1.85
C ASN A 93 11.73 10.49 -0.87
N ARG A 94 11.67 10.10 0.41
CA ARG A 94 12.64 10.54 1.42
C ARG A 94 14.08 10.20 1.05
N LEU A 95 14.30 8.99 0.56
CA LEU A 95 15.62 8.53 0.11
C LEU A 95 16.03 9.20 -1.21
N ASP A 96 15.17 9.14 -2.22
CA ASP A 96 15.47 9.62 -3.57
C ASP A 96 15.68 11.13 -3.65
N GLN A 97 14.98 11.89 -2.80
CA GLN A 97 15.10 13.35 -2.73
C GLN A 97 15.96 13.83 -1.54
N ASN A 98 16.63 12.91 -0.85
CA ASN A 98 17.48 13.19 0.31
C ASN A 98 16.78 14.09 1.35
N LEU A 99 15.51 13.78 1.67
CA LEU A 99 14.71 14.53 2.64
C LEU A 99 15.06 14.17 4.09
N GLY A 100 15.79 13.06 4.28
CA GLY A 100 16.28 12.59 5.56
C GLY A 100 15.29 11.74 6.34
N ASP A 101 15.50 11.72 7.66
CA ASP A 101 14.69 10.97 8.61
C ASP A 101 13.30 11.56 8.82
N LEU A 102 12.40 10.78 9.41
CA LEU A 102 11.00 11.15 9.60
C LEU A 102 10.86 12.49 10.33
N ASN A 103 11.63 12.69 11.41
CA ASN A 103 11.67 13.95 12.17
C ASN A 103 12.10 15.15 11.29
N GLN A 104 13.08 14.98 10.41
CA GLN A 104 13.59 16.03 9.54
C GLN A 104 12.55 16.45 8.51
N VAL A 105 11.77 15.50 8.00
CA VAL A 105 10.62 15.80 7.11
C VAL A 105 9.55 16.58 7.86
N ILE A 106 9.18 16.16 9.07
CA ILE A 106 8.17 16.87 9.87
C ILE A 106 8.66 18.29 10.17
N GLU A 107 9.90 18.47 10.63
CA GLU A 107 10.52 19.77 10.91
C GLU A 107 10.49 20.71 9.71
N ARG A 108 10.73 20.18 8.51
CA ARG A 108 10.74 20.95 7.28
C ARG A 108 9.38 21.58 6.96
N PHE A 109 8.29 20.91 7.32
CA PHE A 109 6.95 21.30 6.89
C PHE A 109 6.04 21.82 7.99
N ALA A 110 6.20 21.38 9.24
CA ALA A 110 5.29 21.67 10.34
C ALA A 110 5.09 23.17 10.64
N ALA A 111 6.06 24.02 10.26
CA ALA A 111 5.94 25.48 10.40
C ALA A 111 5.00 26.13 9.38
N THR A 112 4.74 25.49 8.24
CA THR A 112 4.01 26.10 7.10
C THR A 112 2.84 25.25 6.61
N ARG A 113 2.83 23.95 6.90
CA ARG A 113 1.84 23.00 6.42
C ARG A 113 1.47 22.02 7.54
N PRO A 114 0.19 21.66 7.69
CA PRO A 114 -0.21 20.56 8.56
C PRO A 114 0.49 19.26 8.16
N VAL A 115 1.06 18.53 9.12
CA VAL A 115 1.79 17.28 8.84
C VAL A 115 1.06 16.07 9.41
N TYR A 116 0.82 15.11 8.54
CA TYR A 116 0.19 13.84 8.82
C TYR A 116 1.15 12.69 8.56
N LEU A 117 1.02 11.64 9.37
CA LEU A 117 1.77 10.41 9.22
C LEU A 117 0.81 9.26 8.93
N ILE A 118 1.24 8.34 8.09
CA ILE A 118 0.55 7.05 7.89
C ILE A 118 1.54 5.96 8.25
N ARG A 119 1.33 5.31 9.40
CA ARG A 119 2.25 4.33 9.99
C ARG A 119 1.49 3.19 10.67
N ASN A 120 1.98 1.96 10.47
CA ASN A 120 1.38 0.74 11.02
C ASN A 120 2.12 0.17 12.24
N GLY A 121 3.16 0.85 12.73
CA GLY A 121 3.99 0.37 13.85
C GLY A 121 4.54 1.52 14.70
N SER A 122 4.94 1.21 15.94
CA SER A 122 5.37 2.19 16.94
C SER A 122 6.87 2.51 16.94
N THR A 123 7.69 1.66 16.32
CA THR A 123 9.16 1.79 16.40
C THR A 123 9.68 3.10 15.81
N GLU A 124 9.18 3.53 14.65
CA GLU A 124 9.55 4.82 14.07
C GLU A 124 8.96 6.02 14.82
N LEU A 125 7.77 5.83 15.42
CA LEU A 125 7.12 6.89 16.20
C LEU A 125 7.87 7.18 17.50
N ALA A 126 8.57 6.19 18.06
CA ALA A 126 9.42 6.38 19.24
C ALA A 126 10.52 7.43 19.01
N ALA A 127 11.04 7.55 17.77
CA ALA A 127 12.04 8.56 17.42
C ALA A 127 11.47 10.01 17.40
N LEU A 128 10.15 10.16 17.39
CA LEU A 128 9.46 11.46 17.43
C LEU A 128 9.15 11.91 18.86
N ALA A 129 9.22 10.99 19.83
CA ALA A 129 8.89 11.26 21.22
C ALA A 129 9.73 12.42 21.78
N GLY A 130 9.06 13.34 22.50
CA GLY A 130 9.69 14.53 23.08
C GLY A 130 9.90 15.70 22.12
N ARG A 131 9.80 15.49 20.80
CA ARG A 131 9.85 16.56 19.79
C ARG A 131 8.48 16.87 19.20
N PHE A 132 7.68 15.83 18.99
CA PHE A 132 6.35 15.93 18.41
C PHE A 132 5.32 15.21 19.26
N GLU A 133 4.15 15.83 19.39
CA GLU A 133 2.94 15.16 19.82
C GLU A 133 2.34 14.46 18.60
N VAL A 134 2.27 13.14 18.65
CA VAL A 134 1.69 12.31 17.59
C VAL A 134 0.43 11.64 18.13
N SER A 135 -0.70 11.94 17.51
CA SER A 135 -2.00 11.42 17.92
C SER A 135 -2.77 10.86 16.74
N SER A 136 -3.59 9.82 16.96
CA SER A 136 -4.48 9.30 15.92
C SER A 136 -5.57 10.31 15.62
N VAL A 137 -5.95 10.43 14.34
CA VAL A 137 -7.11 11.22 13.90
C VAL A 137 -8.43 10.53 14.29
N GLY A 138 -8.39 9.23 14.61
CA GLY A 138 -9.56 8.47 15.08
C GLY A 138 -10.53 8.07 13.97
N LEU A 139 -10.04 7.88 12.75
CA LEU A 139 -10.86 7.45 11.62
C LEU A 139 -11.13 5.94 11.67
N PRO A 140 -12.37 5.50 11.40
CA PRO A 140 -12.75 4.10 11.57
C PRO A 140 -12.11 3.18 10.53
N HIS A 141 -11.97 3.62 9.27
CA HIS A 141 -11.35 2.82 8.23
C HIS A 141 -9.87 3.17 8.04
N ALA A 142 -9.45 4.38 8.44
CA ALA A 142 -8.05 4.83 8.41
C ALA A 142 -7.42 5.09 9.80
N PRO A 143 -7.37 4.08 10.72
CA PRO A 143 -6.87 4.27 12.08
C PRO A 143 -5.37 4.59 12.15
N ASN A 144 -4.64 4.29 11.08
CA ASN A 144 -3.22 4.54 10.93
C ASN A 144 -2.89 5.98 10.47
N LEU A 145 -3.90 6.83 10.25
CA LEU A 145 -3.69 8.26 10.04
C LEU A 145 -3.43 8.96 11.38
N LEU A 146 -2.26 9.57 11.48
CA LEU A 146 -1.79 10.26 12.68
C LEU A 146 -1.51 11.72 12.35
N ARG A 147 -1.78 12.62 13.29
CA ARG A 147 -1.41 14.03 13.22
C ARG A 147 -0.15 14.26 14.02
N ALA A 148 0.82 14.96 13.45
CA ALA A 148 2.07 15.30 14.13
C ALA A 148 2.14 16.81 14.38
N LEU A 149 2.27 17.20 15.65
CA LEU A 149 2.40 18.59 16.07
C LEU A 149 3.72 18.81 16.81
N PRO A 150 4.43 19.93 16.59
CA PRO A 150 5.56 20.28 17.44
C PRO A 150 5.11 20.37 18.90
N VAL A 151 5.84 19.72 19.82
CA VAL A 151 5.64 19.97 21.24
C VAL A 151 6.02 21.43 21.48
N ALA A 152 5.07 22.23 21.97
CA ALA A 152 5.36 23.61 22.35
C ALA A 152 6.54 23.59 23.33
N ALA A 153 7.63 24.26 22.99
CA ALA A 153 8.72 24.46 23.93
C ALA A 153 8.08 25.09 25.18
N ALA A 154 8.10 24.36 26.29
CA ALA A 154 7.71 24.92 27.57
C ALA A 154 8.53 26.20 27.72
N ARG A 155 7.86 27.36 27.68
CA ARG A 155 8.50 28.64 27.92
C ARG A 155 9.13 28.53 29.31
N GLN A 156 10.45 28.35 29.35
CA GLN A 156 11.26 28.57 30.53
C GLN A 156 11.50 30.07 30.66
#